data_AF-A0A958UDA0-F1
#
_entry.id   AF-A0A958UDA0-F1
#
_cell.length_a   1.000
_cell.length_b   1.000
_cell.length_c   1.000
_cell.angle_alpha   90.00
_cell.angle_beta   90.00
_cell.angle_gamma   90.00
#
_symmetry.space_group_name_H-M   'P 1'
#
loop_
_entity.id
_entity.type
_entity.pdbx_description
1 polymer ?
#
loop_
_entity_poly.entity_id
_entity_poly.type
_entity_poly.pdbx_seq_one_letter_code
_entity_poly.pdbx_strand_id
1 'polypeptide(L)'
;ESTLAGFNGILTTIDKGEGSLGKLLKDEGLYDNLEGATKEMEELLREMKLNPKRFVHFSLFGKKPKPYSPQETEEETSSNQ
;
A
#
# COMPACT_ATOMS: atom_id res chain seq x y z
N GLU A 1 28.41 0.89 23.09
CA GLU A 1 28.52 2.35 22.94
C GLU A 1 28.70 2.83 21.50
N SER A 2 29.56 2.21 20.67
CA SER A 2 29.84 2.65 19.28
C SER A 2 28.61 2.83 18.36
N THR A 3 27.63 1.93 18.42
CA THR A 3 26.42 2.00 17.56
C THR A 3 25.53 3.21 17.86
N LEU A 4 25.38 3.58 19.14
CA LEU A 4 24.61 4.77 19.55
C LEU A 4 25.33 6.06 19.14
N ALA A 5 26.66 6.08 19.23
CA ALA A 5 27.46 7.20 18.77
C ALA A 5 27.38 7.38 17.24
N GLY A 6 27.43 6.28 16.47
CA GLY A 6 27.26 6.31 15.01
C GLY A 6 25.88 6.80 14.57
N PHE A 7 24.82 6.38 15.27
CA PHE A 7 23.46 6.84 15.00
C PHE A 7 23.27 8.34 15.28
N ASN A 8 23.81 8.83 16.41
CA ASN A 8 23.81 10.27 16.70
C ASN A 8 24.58 11.09 15.65
N GLY A 9 25.68 10.55 15.11
CA GLY A 9 26.43 11.17 14.02
C GLY A 9 25.59 11.32 12.74
N ILE A 10 24.84 10.27 12.37
CA ILE A 10 23.94 10.30 11.20
C ILE A 10 22.82 11.33 11.41
N LEU A 11 22.17 11.32 12.57
CA LEU A 11 21.11 12.29 12.89
C LEU A 11 21.62 13.73 12.85
N THR A 12 22.81 13.99 13.41
CA THR A 12 23.44 15.32 13.37
C THR A 12 23.75 15.76 11.94
N THR A 13 24.17 14.85 11.09
CA THR A 13 24.50 15.13 9.67
C THR A 13 23.23 15.44 8.87
N ILE A 14 22.13 14.72 9.14
CA ILE A 14 20.81 14.98 8.54
C ILE A 14 20.27 16.33 8.98
N ASP A 15 20.31 16.63 10.28
CA ASP A 15 19.80 17.89 10.84
C ASP A 15 20.54 19.12 10.29
N LYS A 16 21.86 19.00 10.08
CA LYS A 16 22.67 20.05 9.43
C LYS A 16 22.48 20.11 7.91
N GLY A 17 21.80 19.13 7.32
CA GLY A 17 21.68 18.97 5.87
C GLY A 17 23.04 18.86 5.20
N GLU A 18 23.94 18.05 5.77
CA GLU A 18 25.26 17.73 5.22
C GLU A 18 25.22 16.36 4.50
N GLY A 19 26.21 16.08 3.64
CA GLY A 19 26.26 14.84 2.85
C GLY A 19 25.29 14.80 1.66
N SER A 20 25.24 13.69 0.93
CA SER A 20 24.44 13.58 -0.32
C SER A 20 22.93 13.74 -0.07
N LEU A 21 22.42 13.25 1.07
CA LEU A 21 21.03 13.43 1.49
C LEU A 21 20.73 14.88 1.85
N GLY A 22 21.63 15.55 2.58
CA GLY A 22 21.49 16.96 2.91
C GLY A 22 21.55 17.87 1.69
N LYS A 23 22.43 17.57 0.72
CA LYS A 23 22.48 18.27 -0.57
C LYS A 23 21.20 18.06 -1.38
N LEU A 24 20.67 16.84 -1.39
CA LEU A 24 19.41 16.51 -2.05
C LEU A 24 18.21 17.25 -1.43
N LEU A 25 18.13 17.33 -0.10
CA LEU A 25 17.05 18.02 0.61
C LEU A 25 17.11 19.55 0.50
N LYS A 26 18.32 20.11 0.27
CA LYS A 26 18.53 21.54 0.04
C LYS A 26 18.43 21.94 -1.44
N ASP A 27 18.18 20.98 -2.33
CA ASP A 27 18.04 21.25 -3.76
C ASP A 27 16.65 21.82 -4.03
N GLU A 28 16.59 23.12 -4.37
CA GLU A 28 15.34 23.80 -4.73
C GLU A 28 14.64 23.10 -5.92
N GLY A 29 15.41 22.51 -6.83
CA GLY A 29 14.87 21.74 -7.95
C GLY A 29 14.19 20.44 -7.52
N LEU A 30 14.55 19.83 -6.39
CA LEU A 30 13.81 18.69 -5.85
C LEU A 30 12.43 19.11 -5.37
N TYR A 31 12.29 20.28 -4.74
CA TYR A 31 11.00 20.81 -4.32
C TYR A 31 10.08 21.01 -5.53
N ASP A 32 10.58 21.68 -6.57
CA ASP A 32 9.84 21.91 -7.81
C ASP A 32 9.45 20.60 -8.51
N ASN A 33 10.37 19.63 -8.56
CA ASN A 33 10.11 18.32 -9.15
C ASN A 33 9.08 17.51 -8.32
N LEU A 34 9.11 17.63 -6.99
CA LEU A 34 8.15 16.95 -6.11
C LEU A 34 6.77 17.60 -6.20
N GLU A 35 6.69 18.93 -6.29
CA GLU A 35 5.45 19.64 -6.56
C GLU A 35 4.85 19.19 -7.90
N GLY A 36 5.66 19.15 -8.96
CA GLY A 36 5.24 18.61 -10.26
C GLY A 36 4.75 17.16 -10.16
N ALA A 37 5.52 16.28 -9.53
CA ALA A 37 5.15 14.87 -9.38
C ALA A 37 3.86 14.67 -8.56
N THR A 38 3.66 15.46 -7.50
CA THR A 38 2.44 15.38 -6.67
C THR A 38 1.22 15.91 -7.41
N LYS A 39 1.38 16.94 -8.25
CA LYS A 39 0.31 17.42 -9.14
C LYS A 39 -0.11 16.37 -10.16
N GLU A 40 0.84 15.76 -10.86
CA GLU A 40 0.56 14.67 -11.82
C GLU A 40 -0.12 13.48 -11.11
N MET A 41 0.32 13.16 -9.89
CA MET A 41 -0.32 12.12 -9.07
C MET A 41 -1.77 12.48 -8.73
N GLU A 42 -2.07 13.74 -8.38
CA GLU A 42 -3.44 14.19 -8.14
C GLU A 42 -4.31 14.02 -9.40
N GLU A 43 -3.80 14.38 -10.57
CA GLU A 43 -4.50 14.25 -11.85
C GLU A 43 -4.79 12.78 -12.18
N LEU A 44 -3.81 11.89 -11.98
CA LEU A 44 -3.99 10.45 -12.13
C LEU A 44 -5.03 9.89 -11.17
N LEU A 45 -4.98 10.27 -9.88
CA LEU A 45 -5.96 9.82 -8.89
C LEU A 45 -7.37 10.33 -9.21
N ARG A 46 -7.48 11.56 -9.71
CA ARG A 46 -8.73 12.12 -10.20
C ARG A 46 -9.26 11.33 -11.39
N GLU A 47 -8.39 11.00 -12.35
CA GLU A 47 -8.76 10.20 -13.52
C GLU A 47 -9.20 8.79 -13.13
N MET A 48 -8.50 8.15 -12.18
CA MET A 48 -8.85 6.85 -11.60
C MET A 48 -10.22 6.91 -10.90
N LYS A 49 -10.49 7.98 -10.14
CA LYS A 49 -11.79 8.18 -9.48
C LYS A 49 -12.92 8.37 -10.50
N LEU A 50 -12.69 9.14 -11.56
CA LEU A 50 -13.68 9.41 -12.60
C LEU A 50 -13.90 8.19 -13.52
N ASN A 51 -12.87 7.38 -13.75
CA ASN A 51 -12.90 6.28 -14.72
C ASN A 51 -12.29 4.98 -14.17
N PRO A 52 -12.79 4.45 -13.05
CA PRO A 52 -12.15 3.33 -12.35
C PRO A 52 -12.02 2.07 -13.22
N LYS A 53 -12.93 1.87 -14.18
CA LYS A 53 -12.90 0.72 -15.12
C LYS A 53 -11.65 0.69 -16.01
N ARG A 54 -11.03 1.84 -16.32
CA ARG A 54 -9.80 1.89 -17.13
C ARG A 54 -8.56 1.43 -16.35
N PHE A 55 -8.60 1.53 -15.02
CA PHE A 55 -7.43 1.33 -14.15
C PHE A 55 -7.55 0.09 -13.26
N VAL A 56 -8.77 -0.36 -12.94
CA VAL A 56 -9.01 -1.52 -12.08
C VAL A 56 -9.95 -2.51 -12.78
N HIS A 57 -9.43 -3.68 -13.10
CA HIS A 57 -10.19 -4.78 -13.71
C HIS A 57 -10.46 -5.86 -12.65
N PHE A 58 -11.71 -5.95 -12.21
CA PHE A 58 -12.15 -7.03 -11.33
C PHE A 58 -12.56 -8.23 -12.18
N SER A 59 -11.75 -9.30 -12.20
CA SER A 59 -12.16 -10.57 -12.81
C SER A 59 -13.12 -11.30 -11.87
N LEU A 60 -14.42 -11.06 -12.06
CA LEU A 60 -15.50 -11.73 -11.31
C LEU A 60 -15.97 -13.04 -11.97
N PHE A 61 -15.41 -13.40 -13.13
CA PHE A 61 -15.81 -14.58 -13.88
C PHE A 61 -14.80 -15.71 -13.65
N GLY A 62 -15.12 -16.61 -12.71
CA GLY A 62 -14.31 -17.79 -12.43
C GLY A 62 -14.70 -18.60 -11.20
N LYS A 63 -15.47 -18.03 -10.27
CA LYS A 63 -16.00 -18.77 -9.11
C LYS A 63 -17.49 -18.97 -9.28
N LYS A 64 -17.89 -20.11 -9.85
CA LYS A 64 -19.24 -20.63 -9.59
C LYS A 64 -19.32 -20.88 -8.08
N PRO A 65 -20.30 -20.30 -7.34
CA PRO A 65 -20.51 -20.70 -5.95
C PRO A 65 -20.75 -22.21 -5.96
N LYS A 66 -19.95 -22.98 -5.22
CA LYS A 66 -20.24 -24.40 -5.01
C LYS A 66 -21.65 -24.46 -4.39
N PRO A 67 -22.62 -25.16 -4.99
CA PRO A 67 -23.93 -25.30 -4.37
C PRO A 67 -23.73 -25.95 -3.01
N TYR A 68 -24.31 -25.34 -1.98
CA TYR A 68 -24.37 -25.96 -0.66
C TYR A 68 -25.13 -27.28 -0.80
N SER A 69 -24.44 -28.39 -0.56
CA SER A 69 -25.03 -29.71 -0.44
C SER A 69 -25.12 -30.01 1.06
N PRO A 70 -26.29 -29.96 1.68
CA PRO A 70 -26.46 -30.49 3.03
C PRO A 70 -26.33 -32.01 2.94
N GLN A 71 -25.12 -32.52 3.09
CA GLN A 71 -24.89 -33.94 3.36
C GLN A 71 -25.18 -34.15 4.85
N GLU A 72 -26.41 -34.60 5.09
CA GLU A 72 -26.89 -35.44 6.19
C GLU A 72 -26.13 -35.26 7.51
N THR A 73 -26.59 -34.29 8.30
CA THR A 73 -26.46 -34.35 9.76
C THR A 73 -27.77 -34.94 10.29
N GLU A 74 -27.96 -36.24 10.11
CA GLU A 74 -28.93 -37.00 10.89
C GLU A 74 -28.17 -38.14 11.55
N GLU A 75 -27.58 -37.79 12.69
CA GLU A 75 -27.36 -38.72 13.78
C GLU A 75 -28.74 -39.34 14.12
N GLU A 76 -29.01 -40.55 13.66
CA GLU A 76 -30.13 -41.35 14.15
C GLU A 76 -29.89 -41.69 15.62
N THR A 77 -30.37 -40.81 16.49
CA THR A 77 -30.64 -41.11 17.89
C THR A 77 -31.72 -42.20 17.97
N SER A 78 -31.31 -43.37 18.43
CA SER A 78 -32.04 -44.43 19.12
C SER A 78 -33.58 -44.42 19.21
N SER A 79 -34.13 -45.64 19.03
CA SER A 79 -35.08 -46.32 19.94
C SER A 79 -36.56 -46.45 19.50
N ASN A 80 -37.00 -47.72 19.49
CA ASN A 80 -38.35 -48.24 19.80
C ASN A 80 -39.52 -47.85 18.88
N GLN A 81 -40.01 -48.79 18.07
CA GLN A 81 -41.12 -49.70 18.40
C GLN A 81 -41.38 -50.69 17.26
#